data_AF-C5C4V9-F1
#
_entry.id   AF-C5C4V9-F1
#
_cell.length_a   1.000
_cell.length_b   1.000
_cell.length_c   1.000
_cell.angle_alpha   90.00
_cell.angle_beta   90.00
_cell.angle_gamma   90.00
#
_symmetry.space_group_name_H-M   'P 1'
#
loop_
_entity.id
_entity.type
_entity.pdbx_description
1 polymer ?
#
loop_
_entity_poly.entity_id
_entity_poly.type
_entity_poly.pdbx_seq_one_letter_code
_entity_poly.pdbx_strand_id
1 'polypeptide(L)'
;MMLVEITSPAGALTADDRALLAERFRGLVLAPDHAPDETMRRARAMTHLAFRETVDWYSGTGRPDPRAAPPLLVTVTVPDAWREEVARHLMAVIRTAVHQIDASHGWERGVGDLWITAVGVPDGCIGLDGKPSTADDVLRALTEEYRAAREAGTAAPVPEGMLVDPVCGMLVRPGARAITLDHDGETVGFCALGCRDSYAREHDLVLA
;
A
#
# COMPACT_ATOMS: atom_id res chain seq x y z
N MET A 1 -1.35 7.17 3.81
CA MET A 1 -0.15 7.86 3.31
C MET A 1 0.75 6.81 2.67
N MET A 2 0.85 6.83 1.34
CA MET A 2 1.81 6.00 0.62
C MET A 2 2.29 6.77 -0.60
N LEU A 3 3.60 6.86 -0.79
CA LEU A 3 4.19 7.45 -1.99
C LEU A 3 5.00 6.37 -2.70
N VAL A 4 4.63 6.08 -3.94
CA VAL A 4 5.42 5.24 -4.84
C VAL A 4 6.05 6.14 -5.88
N GLU A 5 7.37 6.15 -5.95
CA GLU A 5 8.13 6.90 -6.95
C GLU A 5 8.83 5.92 -7.89
N ILE A 6 8.54 6.01 -9.18
CA ILE A 6 9.23 5.25 -10.22
C ILE A 6 10.22 6.18 -10.90
N THR A 7 11.51 5.95 -10.68
CA THR A 7 12.60 6.71 -11.28
C THR A 7 13.16 5.94 -12.48
N SER A 8 13.24 6.60 -13.63
CA SER A 8 13.78 6.06 -14.87
C SER A 8 14.71 7.06 -15.57
N PRO A 9 15.51 6.62 -16.55
CA PRO A 9 16.11 7.53 -17.52
C PRO A 9 15.03 8.34 -18.25
N ALA A 10 15.35 9.57 -18.61
CA ALA A 10 14.42 10.45 -19.32
C ALA A 10 14.03 9.88 -20.69
N GLY A 11 12.72 9.88 -20.99
CA GLY A 11 12.17 9.37 -22.24
C GLY A 11 12.14 7.84 -22.35
N ALA A 12 12.59 7.12 -21.32
CA ALA A 12 12.67 5.66 -21.37
C ALA A 12 11.32 4.96 -21.22
N LEU A 13 10.37 5.58 -20.50
CA LEU A 13 8.99 5.11 -20.40
C LEU A 13 8.09 6.01 -21.25
N THR A 14 7.25 5.40 -22.07
CA THR A 14 6.24 6.12 -22.85
C THR A 14 5.08 6.59 -21.96
N ALA A 15 4.19 7.41 -22.51
CA ALA A 15 2.96 7.79 -21.81
C ALA A 15 2.08 6.58 -21.50
N ASP A 16 2.01 5.61 -22.41
CA ASP A 16 1.22 4.39 -22.24
C ASP A 16 1.82 3.47 -21.18
N ASP A 17 3.15 3.36 -21.10
CA ASP A 17 3.83 2.61 -20.04
C ASP A 17 3.50 3.18 -18.65
N ARG A 18 3.57 4.51 -18.53
CA ARG A 18 3.20 5.21 -17.29
C ARG A 18 1.72 5.01 -16.95
N ALA A 19 0.84 5.05 -17.94
CA ALA A 19 -0.59 4.81 -17.76
C ALA A 19 -0.87 3.37 -17.29
N LEU A 20 -0.19 2.37 -17.85
CA LEU A 20 -0.31 0.97 -17.44
C LEU A 20 0.16 0.77 -15.99
N LEU A 21 1.32 1.34 -15.61
CA LEU A 21 1.80 1.31 -14.23
C LEU A 21 0.81 1.98 -13.27
N ALA A 22 0.24 3.12 -13.66
CA ALA A 22 -0.77 3.82 -12.88
C ALA A 22 -2.08 3.02 -12.75
N GLU A 23 -2.50 2.31 -13.79
CA GLU A 23 -3.67 1.42 -13.73
C GLU A 23 -3.42 0.23 -12.79
N ARG A 24 -2.27 -0.46 -12.91
CA ARG A 24 -1.92 -1.57 -12.04
C ARG A 24 -1.77 -1.15 -10.58
N PHE A 25 -1.18 0.02 -10.35
CA PHE A 25 -1.07 0.61 -9.02
C PHE A 25 -2.42 1.01 -8.45
N ARG A 26 -3.31 1.61 -9.24
CA ARG A 26 -4.70 1.86 -8.79
C ARG A 26 -5.36 0.54 -8.43
N GLY A 27 -5.24 -0.49 -9.27
CA GLY A 27 -5.69 -1.85 -9.01
C GLY A 27 -5.21 -2.44 -7.68
N LEU A 28 -4.03 -2.03 -7.19
CA LEU A 28 -3.46 -2.44 -5.92
C LEU A 28 -4.13 -1.77 -4.71
N VAL A 29 -4.33 -0.45 -4.81
CA VAL A 29 -5.10 0.32 -3.83
C VAL A 29 -6.61 0.01 -3.95
N LEU A 30 -7.00 -0.77 -4.96
CA LEU A 30 -8.37 -1.18 -5.29
C LEU A 30 -8.59 -2.70 -5.17
N ALA A 31 -7.59 -3.48 -4.75
CA ALA A 31 -7.71 -4.93 -4.84
C ALA A 31 -8.92 -5.38 -3.98
N PRO A 32 -9.81 -6.25 -4.51
CA PRO A 32 -11.23 -6.25 -4.15
C PRO A 32 -11.57 -6.88 -2.80
N ASP A 33 -10.59 -7.21 -1.98
CA ASP A 33 -10.87 -7.95 -0.76
C ASP A 33 -11.20 -7.01 0.40
N HIS A 34 -12.42 -6.48 0.35
CA HIS A 34 -13.34 -6.24 1.47
C HIS A 34 -13.19 -4.99 2.36
N ALA A 35 -12.50 -3.92 1.97
CA ALA A 35 -12.56 -2.65 2.72
C ALA A 35 -13.86 -1.86 2.41
N PRO A 36 -14.39 -1.07 3.36
CA PRO A 36 -15.50 -0.14 3.12
C PRO A 36 -15.14 0.89 2.06
N ASP A 37 -16.13 1.30 1.26
CA ASP A 37 -15.94 2.27 0.19
C ASP A 37 -15.39 3.60 0.71
N GLU A 38 -15.79 4.00 1.90
CA GLU A 38 -15.33 5.19 2.61
C GLU A 38 -13.82 5.12 2.87
N THR A 39 -13.36 4.03 3.49
CA THR A 39 -11.92 3.82 3.78
C THR A 39 -11.11 3.78 2.50
N MET A 40 -11.64 3.10 1.47
CA MET A 40 -10.95 2.99 0.18
C MET A 40 -10.87 4.32 -0.56
N ARG A 41 -11.92 5.15 -0.48
CA ARG A 41 -11.92 6.50 -1.04
C ARG A 41 -10.77 7.32 -0.48
N ARG A 42 -10.61 7.32 0.84
CA ARG A 42 -9.57 8.10 1.52
C ARG A 42 -8.18 7.50 1.34
N ALA A 43 -8.06 6.17 1.34
CA ALA A 43 -6.82 5.47 1.01
C ALA A 43 -6.31 5.84 -0.39
N ARG A 44 -7.19 5.91 -1.39
CA ARG A 44 -6.85 6.35 -2.75
C ARG A 44 -6.40 7.80 -2.79
N ALA A 45 -7.10 8.69 -2.08
CA ALA A 45 -6.75 10.11 -2.04
C ALA A 45 -5.37 10.38 -1.41
N MET A 46 -5.00 9.60 -0.39
CA MET A 46 -3.73 9.75 0.36
C MET A 46 -2.58 8.89 -0.19
N THR A 47 -2.79 8.22 -1.33
CA THR A 47 -1.83 7.32 -1.95
C THR A 47 -1.45 7.84 -3.32
N HIS A 48 -0.16 8.06 -3.52
CA HIS A 48 0.37 8.73 -4.71
C HIS A 48 1.35 7.82 -5.45
N LEU A 49 1.25 7.83 -6.78
CA LEU A 49 2.25 7.32 -7.68
C LEU A 49 2.85 8.50 -8.45
N ALA A 50 4.16 8.62 -8.44
CA ALA A 50 4.91 9.64 -9.15
C ALA A 50 5.94 8.99 -10.08
N PHE A 51 6.18 9.63 -11.22
CA PHE A 51 7.24 9.26 -12.15
C PHE A 51 8.32 10.34 -12.12
N ARG A 52 9.56 9.93 -11.96
CA ARG A 52 10.73 10.81 -11.95
C ARG A 52 11.66 10.43 -13.10
N GLU A 53 11.93 11.38 -13.96
CA GLU A 53 12.89 11.18 -15.05
C GLU A 53 14.24 11.80 -14.70
N THR A 54 15.31 11.12 -15.08
CA THR A 54 16.68 11.58 -14.85
C THR A 54 17.44 11.65 -16.17
N VAL A 55 18.15 12.75 -16.41
CA VAL A 55 18.76 13.05 -17.73
C VAL A 55 20.14 12.43 -17.93
N ASP A 56 20.83 12.04 -16.84
CA ASP A 56 22.21 11.53 -16.88
C ASP A 56 22.37 10.24 -16.07
N TRP A 57 21.78 9.14 -16.57
CA TRP A 57 21.90 7.82 -15.95
C TRP A 57 23.18 7.10 -16.36
N TYR A 58 23.92 6.59 -15.37
CA TYR A 58 25.08 5.74 -15.57
C TYR A 58 25.06 4.54 -14.62
N SER A 59 25.47 3.37 -15.12
CA SER A 59 25.82 2.20 -14.33
C SER A 59 27.34 1.95 -14.40
N GLY A 60 27.82 0.92 -13.71
CA GLY A 60 29.22 0.49 -13.81
C GLY A 60 29.67 0.08 -15.22
N THR A 61 28.73 -0.15 -16.14
CA THR A 61 28.99 -0.49 -17.55
C THR A 61 28.77 0.68 -18.49
N GLY A 62 28.44 1.88 -17.99
CA GLY A 62 28.20 3.08 -18.79
C GLY A 62 26.74 3.51 -18.83
N ARG A 63 26.34 4.22 -19.89
CA ARG A 63 24.95 4.64 -20.07
C ARG A 63 24.06 3.47 -20.50
N PRO A 64 22.80 3.39 -20.04
CA PRO A 64 21.85 2.39 -20.53
C PRO A 64 21.65 2.51 -22.06
N ASP A 65 21.53 1.36 -22.73
CA ASP A 65 21.13 1.35 -24.15
C ASP A 65 19.66 1.80 -24.26
N PRO A 66 19.35 2.88 -25.00
CA PRO A 66 17.98 3.35 -25.18
C PRO A 66 17.04 2.35 -25.86
N ARG A 67 17.57 1.26 -26.45
CA ARG A 67 16.79 0.20 -27.10
C ARG A 67 16.50 -1.00 -26.20
N ALA A 68 17.15 -1.09 -25.04
CA ALA A 68 16.97 -2.18 -24.08
C ALA A 68 15.97 -1.79 -22.97
N ALA A 69 15.61 -2.75 -22.11
CA ALA A 69 14.86 -2.46 -20.90
C ALA A 69 15.57 -1.37 -20.09
N PRO A 70 14.91 -0.23 -19.77
CA PRO A 70 15.55 0.79 -19.00
C PRO A 70 15.66 0.39 -17.53
N PRO A 71 16.74 0.77 -16.82
CA PRO A 71 16.81 0.55 -15.39
C PRO A 71 15.71 1.36 -14.68
N LEU A 72 15.06 0.73 -13.71
CA LEU A 72 14.00 1.32 -12.90
C LEU A 72 14.37 1.25 -11.42
N LEU A 73 14.32 2.39 -10.74
CA LEU A 73 14.41 2.46 -9.29
C LEU A 73 13.04 2.87 -8.74
N VAL A 74 12.41 1.97 -8.00
CA VAL A 74 11.10 2.19 -7.40
C VAL A 74 11.24 2.34 -5.89
N THR A 75 10.87 3.51 -5.37
CA THR A 75 10.85 3.78 -3.93
C THR A 75 9.41 3.80 -3.45
N VAL A 76 9.12 3.00 -2.42
CA VAL A 76 7.83 2.95 -1.73
C VAL A 76 8.02 3.52 -0.34
N THR A 77 7.43 4.68 -0.07
CA THR A 77 7.47 5.32 1.25
C THR A 77 6.15 5.12 1.98
N VAL A 78 6.22 4.52 3.18
CA VAL A 78 5.08 4.14 4.02
C VAL A 78 5.41 4.35 5.50
N PRO A 79 4.43 4.41 6.41
CA PRO A 79 4.70 4.31 7.85
C PRO A 79 5.53 3.05 8.16
N ASP A 80 6.52 3.16 9.05
CA ASP A 80 7.45 2.04 9.31
C ASP A 80 6.74 0.79 9.84
N ALA A 81 5.70 0.98 10.66
CA ALA A 81 4.85 -0.10 11.17
C ALA A 81 4.18 -0.93 10.06
N TRP A 82 3.98 -0.36 8.87
CA TRP A 82 3.35 -1.05 7.72
C TRP A 82 4.37 -1.56 6.71
N ARG A 83 5.65 -1.21 6.88
CA ARG A 83 6.68 -1.37 5.86
C ARG A 83 6.79 -2.79 5.33
N GLU A 84 6.91 -3.78 6.22
CA GLU A 84 7.16 -5.16 5.79
C GLU A 84 5.98 -5.75 5.02
N GLU A 85 4.76 -5.57 5.54
CA GLU A 85 3.54 -6.08 4.93
C GLU A 85 3.28 -5.43 3.57
N VAL A 86 3.35 -4.11 3.51
CA VAL A 86 3.12 -3.34 2.28
C VAL A 86 4.20 -3.61 1.23
N ALA A 87 5.48 -3.71 1.64
CA ALA A 87 6.58 -4.03 0.75
C ALA A 87 6.35 -5.35 0.00
N ARG A 88 5.97 -6.40 0.73
CA ARG A 88 5.76 -7.74 0.17
C ARG A 88 4.73 -7.72 -0.95
N HIS A 89 3.62 -7.01 -0.74
CA HIS A 89 2.52 -6.93 -1.70
C HIS A 89 2.87 -6.05 -2.91
N LEU A 90 3.43 -4.85 -2.66
CA LEU A 90 3.82 -3.92 -3.72
C LEU A 90 4.90 -4.47 -4.63
N MET A 91 5.91 -5.15 -4.08
CA MET A 91 6.98 -5.74 -4.87
C MET A 91 6.44 -6.72 -5.91
N ALA A 92 5.43 -7.52 -5.57
CA ALA A 92 4.81 -8.45 -6.52
C ALA A 92 4.06 -7.70 -7.63
N VAL A 93 3.30 -6.66 -7.29
CA VAL A 93 2.49 -5.90 -8.25
C VAL A 93 3.37 -5.08 -9.19
N ILE A 94 4.33 -4.32 -8.66
CA ILE A 94 5.27 -3.52 -9.46
C ILE A 94 6.04 -4.43 -10.42
N ARG A 95 6.58 -5.54 -9.93
CA ARG A 95 7.29 -6.53 -10.76
C ARG A 95 6.40 -7.05 -11.89
N THR A 96 5.17 -7.41 -11.59
CA THR A 96 4.21 -7.89 -12.59
C THR A 96 3.90 -6.83 -13.64
N ALA A 97 3.66 -5.58 -13.22
CA ALA A 97 3.38 -4.48 -14.12
C ALA A 97 4.58 -4.14 -15.02
N VAL A 98 5.80 -4.12 -14.46
CA VAL A 98 7.03 -3.90 -15.22
C VAL A 98 7.26 -5.01 -16.24
N HIS A 99 7.05 -6.28 -15.88
CA HIS A 99 7.19 -7.37 -16.85
C HIS A 99 6.15 -7.33 -17.96
N GLN A 100 4.96 -6.77 -17.71
CA GLN A 100 3.98 -6.53 -18.77
C GLN A 100 4.47 -5.48 -19.77
N ILE A 101 5.13 -4.42 -19.28
CA ILE A 101 5.77 -3.41 -20.13
C ILE A 101 6.93 -4.02 -20.92
N ASP A 102 7.80 -4.78 -20.25
CA ASP A 102 8.92 -5.45 -20.91
C ASP A 102 8.40 -6.33 -22.07
N ALA A 103 7.33 -7.10 -21.84
CA ALA A 103 6.71 -7.92 -22.86
C ALA A 103 6.11 -7.10 -24.01
N SER A 104 5.49 -5.94 -23.76
CA SER A 104 4.92 -5.10 -24.83
C SER A 104 5.97 -4.46 -25.73
N HIS A 105 7.17 -4.21 -25.20
CA HIS A 105 8.31 -3.69 -25.97
C HIS A 105 9.24 -4.78 -26.52
N GLY A 106 9.04 -6.04 -26.13
CA GLY A 106 9.93 -7.15 -26.47
C GLY A 106 11.30 -7.05 -25.77
N TRP A 107 11.35 -6.38 -24.61
CA TRP A 107 12.56 -6.23 -23.83
C TRP A 107 12.84 -7.46 -22.96
N GLU A 108 14.12 -7.80 -22.84
CA GLU A 108 14.61 -8.67 -21.79
C GLU A 108 15.27 -7.82 -20.70
N ARG A 109 14.70 -7.86 -19.49
CA ARG A 109 15.21 -7.10 -18.35
C ARG A 109 16.29 -7.88 -17.62
N GLY A 110 17.46 -7.25 -17.47
CA GLY A 110 18.60 -7.82 -16.78
C GLY A 110 18.46 -7.81 -15.26
N VAL A 111 19.26 -8.65 -14.59
CA VAL A 111 19.43 -8.60 -13.14
C VAL A 111 20.05 -7.26 -12.77
N GLY A 112 19.41 -6.53 -11.85
CA GLY A 112 19.87 -5.21 -11.42
C GLY A 112 19.25 -4.03 -12.19
N ASP A 113 18.37 -4.29 -13.15
CA ASP A 113 17.65 -3.22 -13.89
C ASP A 113 16.26 -2.91 -13.32
N LEU A 114 15.85 -3.59 -12.24
CA LEU A 114 14.67 -3.23 -11.45
C LEU A 114 15.01 -3.36 -9.97
N TRP A 115 15.00 -2.23 -9.28
CA TRP A 115 15.11 -2.16 -7.83
C TRP A 115 13.81 -1.65 -7.25
N ILE A 116 13.32 -2.33 -6.22
CA ILE A 116 12.12 -1.92 -5.49
C ILE A 116 12.52 -1.84 -4.02
N THR A 117 12.48 -0.63 -3.45
CA THR A 117 12.89 -0.35 -2.09
C THR A 117 11.71 0.16 -1.29
N ALA A 118 11.45 -0.44 -0.13
CA ALA A 118 10.48 0.06 0.83
C ALA A 118 11.18 0.85 1.94
N VAL A 119 10.76 2.09 2.12
CA VAL A 119 11.28 3.03 3.10
C VAL A 119 10.19 3.28 4.15
N GLY A 120 10.53 3.01 5.41
CA GLY A 120 9.65 3.20 6.55
C GLY A 120 9.86 4.56 7.14
N VAL A 121 8.78 5.31 7.35
CA VAL A 121 8.80 6.59 8.06
C VAL A 121 8.48 6.31 9.52
N PRO A 122 9.40 6.60 10.46
CA PRO A 122 9.15 6.42 11.88
C PRO A 122 8.00 7.27 12.39
N ASP A 123 7.36 6.82 13.47
CA ASP A 123 6.37 7.61 14.19
C ASP A 123 6.95 8.95 14.66
N GLY A 124 6.15 10.02 14.54
CA GLY A 124 6.58 11.39 14.79
C GLY A 124 7.34 12.04 13.61
N CYS A 125 7.76 11.27 12.61
CA CYS A 125 8.34 11.78 11.36
C CYS A 125 7.34 11.84 10.20
N ILE A 126 6.08 11.48 10.45
CA ILE A 126 4.99 11.61 9.49
C ILE A 126 4.31 12.97 9.71
N GLY A 127 4.21 13.79 8.66
CA GLY A 127 3.39 15.00 8.67
C GLY A 127 2.00 14.70 8.10
N LEU A 128 0.96 14.77 8.92
CA LEU A 128 -0.44 14.64 8.50
C LEU A 128 -1.20 15.90 8.90
N ASP A 129 -1.73 16.62 7.92
CA ASP A 129 -2.44 17.90 8.10
C ASP A 129 -1.70 18.91 9.01
N GLY A 130 -0.39 19.03 8.78
CA GLY A 130 0.48 19.96 9.49
C GLY A 130 0.91 19.53 10.89
N LYS A 131 0.63 18.29 11.29
CA LYS A 131 1.01 17.76 12.62
C LYS A 131 1.94 16.55 12.48
N PRO A 132 2.96 16.42 13.36
CA PRO A 132 3.63 15.14 13.57
C PRO A 132 2.60 14.07 13.92
N SER A 133 2.78 12.87 13.37
CA SER A 133 1.79 11.80 13.43
C SER A 133 2.47 10.44 13.46
N THR A 134 1.68 9.44 13.86
CA THR A 134 2.06 8.03 13.92
C THR A 134 1.40 7.25 12.79
N ALA A 135 1.82 5.99 12.60
CA ALA A 135 1.12 5.05 11.72
C ALA A 135 -0.38 4.94 12.09
N ASP A 136 -0.70 4.98 13.38
CA ASP A 136 -2.07 4.91 13.88
C ASP A 136 -2.89 6.16 13.58
N ASP A 137 -2.28 7.33 13.66
CA ASP A 137 -2.96 8.57 13.25
C ASP A 137 -3.31 8.52 11.77
N VAL A 138 -2.41 7.98 10.94
CA VAL A 138 -2.69 7.76 9.52
C VAL A 138 -3.81 6.73 9.35
N LEU A 139 -3.80 5.62 10.08
CA LEU A 139 -4.87 4.61 10.02
C LEU A 139 -6.22 5.22 10.40
N ARG A 140 -6.28 5.92 11.53
CA ARG A 140 -7.46 6.62 12.01
C ARG A 140 -7.98 7.60 10.98
N ALA A 141 -7.10 8.40 10.37
CA ALA A 141 -7.49 9.32 9.31
C ALA A 141 -8.10 8.58 8.11
N LEU A 142 -7.49 7.47 7.66
CA LEU A 142 -8.03 6.64 6.58
C LEU A 142 -9.43 6.08 6.89
N THR A 143 -9.69 5.76 8.16
CA THR A 143 -10.90 5.06 8.59
C THR A 143 -11.98 5.96 9.19
N GLU A 144 -11.70 7.26 9.34
CA GLU A 144 -12.59 8.22 10.01
C GLU A 144 -14.02 8.19 9.46
N GLU A 145 -14.17 8.26 8.13
CA GLU A 145 -15.47 8.25 7.46
C GLU A 145 -16.23 6.95 7.71
N TYR A 146 -15.53 5.81 7.72
CA TYR A 146 -16.12 4.51 8.02
C TYR A 146 -16.55 4.40 9.50
N ARG A 147 -15.70 4.83 10.44
CA ARG A 147 -16.01 4.81 11.88
C ARG A 147 -17.25 5.66 12.18
N ALA A 148 -17.34 6.86 11.59
CA ALA A 148 -18.51 7.72 11.70
C ALA A 148 -19.78 7.06 11.12
N ALA A 149 -19.69 6.38 9.98
CA ALA A 149 -20.80 5.63 9.40
C ALA A 149 -21.24 4.46 10.29
N ARG A 150 -20.31 3.76 10.95
CA ARG A 150 -20.64 2.71 11.92
C ARG A 150 -21.39 3.26 13.12
N GLU A 151 -20.89 4.33 13.72
CA GLU A 151 -21.51 4.97 14.90
C GLU A 151 -22.92 5.48 14.58
N ALA A 152 -23.13 6.01 13.37
CA ALA A 152 -24.43 6.45 12.89
C ALA A 152 -25.36 5.30 12.47
N GLY A 153 -24.88 4.05 12.43
CA GLY A 153 -25.65 2.89 11.96
C GLY A 153 -25.92 2.88 10.45
N THR A 154 -25.13 3.61 9.66
CA THR A 154 -25.28 3.75 8.20
C THR A 154 -24.23 2.98 7.40
N ALA A 155 -23.24 2.38 8.07
CA ALA A 155 -22.25 1.53 7.43
C ALA A 155 -22.90 0.32 6.74
N ALA A 156 -22.27 -0.16 5.67
CA ALA A 156 -22.76 -1.33 4.93
C ALA A 156 -22.90 -2.56 5.85
N PRO A 157 -23.97 -3.36 5.67
CA PRO A 157 -24.19 -4.55 6.48
C PRO A 157 -23.09 -5.58 6.24
N VAL A 158 -22.73 -6.28 7.31
CA VAL A 158 -21.75 -7.35 7.28
C VAL A 158 -22.36 -8.57 6.59
N PRO A 159 -21.72 -9.16 5.57
CA PRO A 159 -22.18 -10.42 4.99
C PRO A 159 -22.23 -11.52 6.05
N GLU A 160 -23.22 -12.40 5.95
CA GLU A 160 -23.39 -13.52 6.88
C GLU A 160 -22.13 -14.39 6.91
N GLY A 161 -21.68 -14.75 8.12
CA GLY A 161 -20.48 -15.57 8.33
C GLY A 161 -19.14 -14.85 8.16
N MET A 162 -19.12 -13.52 8.01
CA MET A 162 -17.91 -12.70 8.04
C MET A 162 -17.78 -11.94 9.37
N LEU A 163 -16.55 -11.71 9.80
CA LEU A 163 -16.23 -10.71 10.82
C LEU A 163 -15.89 -9.38 10.15
N VAL A 164 -15.91 -8.30 10.92
CA VAL A 164 -15.45 -6.98 10.46
C VAL A 164 -14.34 -6.51 11.37
N ASP A 165 -13.24 -6.08 10.77
CA ASP A 165 -12.19 -5.38 11.49
C ASP A 165 -12.74 -4.05 12.03
N PRO A 166 -12.79 -3.85 13.36
CA PRO A 166 -13.39 -2.64 13.94
C PRO A 166 -12.55 -1.39 13.65
N VAL A 167 -11.27 -1.55 13.33
CA VAL A 167 -10.33 -0.46 13.09
C VAL A 167 -10.53 0.11 11.69
N CYS A 168 -10.57 -0.77 10.68
CA CYS A 168 -10.59 -0.36 9.27
C CYS A 168 -11.80 -0.80 8.45
N GLY A 169 -12.65 -1.66 9.01
CA GLY A 169 -13.87 -2.14 8.38
C GLY A 169 -13.71 -3.25 7.35
N MET A 170 -12.49 -3.77 7.20
CA MET A 170 -12.21 -4.90 6.34
C MET A 170 -13.01 -6.13 6.76
N LEU A 171 -13.63 -6.83 5.81
CA LEU A 171 -14.23 -8.14 6.12
C LEU A 171 -13.12 -9.16 6.36
N VAL A 172 -13.28 -9.90 7.45
CA VAL A 172 -12.36 -10.93 7.89
C VAL A 172 -13.07 -12.26 7.80
N ARG A 173 -12.50 -13.18 7.02
CA ARG A 173 -12.99 -14.56 6.96
C ARG A 173 -12.62 -15.26 8.26
N PRO A 174 -13.58 -15.77 9.05
CA PRO A 174 -13.28 -16.55 10.23
C PRO A 174 -12.50 -17.83 9.85
N GLY A 175 -11.64 -18.30 10.74
CA GLY A 175 -10.94 -19.57 10.59
C GLY A 175 -9.58 -19.60 11.28
N ALA A 176 -8.87 -20.72 11.16
CA ALA A 176 -7.61 -20.95 11.87
C ALA A 176 -6.45 -19.99 11.53
N ARG A 177 -6.59 -19.21 10.45
CA ARG A 177 -5.60 -18.20 10.03
C ARG A 177 -6.09 -16.77 10.24
N ALA A 178 -7.31 -16.59 10.76
CA ALA A 178 -7.81 -15.26 11.07
C ALA A 178 -6.95 -14.67 12.20
N ILE A 179 -6.62 -13.40 12.08
CA ILE A 179 -5.99 -12.65 13.16
C ILE A 179 -7.13 -12.24 14.08
N THR A 180 -7.12 -12.71 15.32
CA THR A 180 -8.20 -12.43 16.28
C THR A 180 -7.66 -12.03 17.65
N LEU A 181 -8.48 -11.34 18.42
CA LEU A 181 -8.31 -11.10 19.86
C LEU A 181 -9.64 -11.33 20.57
N ASP A 182 -9.58 -11.80 21.81
CA ASP A 182 -10.75 -11.79 22.68
C ASP A 182 -10.75 -10.50 23.50
N HIS A 183 -11.83 -9.72 23.39
CA HIS A 183 -12.03 -8.47 24.14
C HIS A 183 -13.46 -8.43 24.67
N ASP A 184 -13.62 -8.19 25.97
CA ASP A 184 -14.93 -8.18 26.66
C ASP A 184 -15.83 -9.41 26.41
N GLY A 185 -15.20 -10.57 26.19
CA GLY A 185 -15.90 -11.84 25.95
C GLY A 185 -16.34 -12.05 24.50
N GLU A 186 -15.96 -11.16 23.58
CA GLU A 186 -16.21 -11.28 22.15
C GLU A 186 -14.91 -11.52 21.38
N THR A 187 -14.95 -12.41 20.39
CA THR A 187 -13.83 -12.61 19.46
C THR A 187 -13.87 -11.54 18.36
N VAL A 188 -12.92 -10.63 18.41
CA VAL A 188 -12.71 -9.56 17.43
C VAL A 188 -11.76 -10.05 16.34
N GLY A 189 -12.15 -9.92 15.07
CA GLY A 189 -11.33 -10.29 13.91
C GLY A 189 -10.64 -9.09 13.28
N PHE A 190 -9.41 -9.29 12.79
CA PHE A 190 -8.60 -8.24 12.18
C PHE A 190 -8.07 -8.66 10.80
N CYS A 191 -7.98 -7.71 9.87
CA CYS A 191 -7.49 -7.98 8.53
C CYS A 191 -5.96 -8.05 8.46
N ALA A 192 -5.27 -7.40 9.40
CA ALA A 192 -3.83 -7.29 9.47
C ALA A 192 -3.36 -7.15 10.92
N LEU A 193 -2.11 -7.51 11.18
CA LEU A 193 -1.50 -7.37 12.51
C LEU A 193 -1.46 -5.89 12.95
N GLY A 194 -1.24 -4.97 12.02
CA GLY A 194 -1.27 -3.53 12.31
C GLY A 194 -2.62 -3.06 12.86
N CYS A 195 -3.75 -3.56 12.33
CA CYS A 195 -5.09 -3.22 12.85
C CYS A 195 -5.29 -3.82 14.24
N ARG A 196 -4.91 -5.09 14.44
CA ARG A 196 -4.96 -5.73 15.76
C ARG A 196 -4.16 -4.96 16.80
N ASP A 197 -2.94 -4.57 16.46
CA ASP A 197 -2.02 -3.91 17.41
C ASP A 197 -2.43 -2.46 17.68
N SER A 198 -3.03 -1.77 16.71
CA SER A 198 -3.65 -0.47 16.91
C SER A 198 -4.86 -0.56 17.83
N TYR A 199 -5.75 -1.53 17.57
CA TYR A 199 -6.92 -1.80 18.43
C TYR A 199 -6.52 -2.10 19.87
N ALA A 200 -5.54 -2.98 20.07
CA ALA A 200 -5.04 -3.31 21.40
C ALA A 200 -4.49 -2.07 22.13
N ARG A 201 -3.81 -1.16 21.43
CA ARG A 201 -3.33 0.10 22.04
C ARG A 201 -4.46 1.09 22.31
N GLU A 202 -5.46 1.21 21.44
CA GLU A 202 -6.64 2.06 21.68
C GLU A 202 -7.47 1.58 22.89
N HIS A 203 -7.45 0.28 23.19
CA HIS A 203 -8.22 -0.37 24.25
C HIS A 203 -7.38 -0.83 25.46
N ASP A 204 -6.11 -0.40 25.57
CA ASP A 204 -5.19 -0.78 26.65
C ASP A 204 -5.05 -2.30 26.89
N LEU A 205 -5.11 -3.10 25.82
CA LEU A 205 -4.98 -4.56 25.86
C LEU A 205 -3.51 -5.00 25.76
N VAL A 206 -3.15 -5.99 26.58
CA VAL A 206 -1.83 -6.63 26.50
C VAL A 206 -1.88 -7.76 25.47
N LEU A 207 -1.12 -7.61 24.39
CA LEU A 207 -0.93 -8.66 23.40
C LEU A 207 0.01 -9.74 23.96
N ALA A 208 -0.36 -11.01 23.77
CA ALA A 208 0.45 -12.17 24.15
C ALA A 208 1.52 -12.51 23.09
#